data_AF-A0A238XV57-F1
#
_entry.id   AF-A0A238XV57-F1
#
_cell.length_a   1.000
_cell.length_b   1.000
_cell.length_c   1.000
_cell.angle_alpha   90.00
_cell.angle_beta   90.00
_cell.angle_gamma   90.00
#
_symmetry.space_group_name_H-M   'P 1'
#
loop_
_entity.id
_entity.type
_entity.pdbx_description
1 polymer ?
#
loop_
_entity_poly.entity_id
_entity_poly.type
_entity_poly.pdbx_seq_one_letter_code
_entity_poly.pdbx_strand_id
1 'polypeptide(L)'
;MEKRKVTFRISRFNPEYDDFPHFEAFKITVHKGMTILEALQYIKDNIDPTLTFKGFCRSAICGSCALKVNGHPKLACKTQVFMELDRFNTDTLTLEPLQNATVIRDLAVDFKDAQEKFERIKPYLIPDPEIVPQNCEEESIVYPEEVEKFDKYTDCILCGSCFSMCPAVMNFKEYAGPFQHARIYRFAKDPRDGLKEERSKIAYAFDLWQCIRCERCSDVCPKQISSSEAVIHLRAMSIKKGLTLNPGARHAIAFYKSVISKGILNEAIIPLMSKGIKGVIEEMPVALSFLARGKMPPPLVKPIEDLESFKKVVALSEEVEL
;
A
#
# COMPACT_ATOMS: atom_id res chain seq x y z
N MET A 1 -22.41 -24.91 22.06
CA MET A 1 -21.50 -23.87 21.51
C MET A 1 -21.79 -22.56 22.20
N GLU A 2 -20.75 -21.85 22.65
CA GLU A 2 -20.87 -20.51 23.24
C GLU A 2 -21.56 -19.56 22.25
N LYS A 3 -22.55 -18.79 22.73
CA LYS A 3 -23.33 -17.85 21.93
C LYS A 3 -23.28 -16.46 22.57
N ARG A 4 -23.19 -15.42 21.74
CA ARG A 4 -23.23 -14.02 22.17
C ARG A 4 -24.24 -13.25 21.32
N LYS A 5 -24.94 -12.30 21.93
CA LYS A 5 -25.77 -11.33 21.19
C LYS A 5 -24.86 -10.22 20.71
N VAL A 6 -24.90 -9.91 19.42
CA VAL A 6 -24.05 -8.89 18.79
C VAL A 6 -24.91 -7.94 17.99
N THR A 7 -24.57 -6.66 18.04
CA THR A 7 -25.16 -5.63 17.19
C THR A 7 -24.23 -5.36 16.01
N PHE A 8 -24.69 -5.62 14.79
CA PHE A 8 -23.99 -5.21 13.58
C PHE A 8 -24.53 -3.86 13.13
N ARG A 9 -23.70 -2.81 13.23
CA ARG A 9 -24.02 -1.48 12.70
C ARG A 9 -23.51 -1.41 11.27
N ILE A 10 -24.39 -1.62 10.30
CA ILE A 10 -24.02 -1.76 8.89
C ILE A 10 -24.32 -0.44 8.16
N SER A 11 -23.35 0.07 7.40
CA SER A 11 -23.57 1.17 6.48
C SER A 11 -24.43 0.68 5.30
N ARG A 12 -25.59 1.30 5.16
CA ARG A 12 -26.57 1.06 4.10
C ARG A 12 -26.55 2.21 3.12
N PHE A 13 -26.78 1.89 1.86
CA PHE A 13 -26.89 2.88 0.80
C PHE A 13 -27.53 2.24 -0.43
N ASN A 14 -28.66 2.76 -0.87
CA ASN A 14 -29.26 2.43 -2.15
C ASN A 14 -29.32 3.70 -3.02
N PRO A 15 -28.55 3.78 -4.12
CA PRO A 15 -28.51 4.97 -4.98
C PRO A 15 -29.86 5.32 -5.64
N GLU A 16 -30.84 4.41 -5.64
CA GLU A 16 -32.19 4.67 -6.17
C GLU A 16 -33.06 5.47 -5.19
N TYR A 17 -32.78 5.43 -3.88
CA TYR A 17 -33.65 6.00 -2.85
C TYR A 17 -32.94 6.89 -1.83
N ASP A 18 -31.64 6.68 -1.59
CA ASP A 18 -30.88 7.35 -0.55
C ASP A 18 -29.98 8.44 -1.14
N ASP A 19 -30.05 9.66 -0.57
CA ASP A 19 -29.13 10.74 -0.92
C ASP A 19 -27.73 10.52 -0.31
N PHE A 20 -27.66 9.92 0.89
CA PHE A 20 -26.43 9.70 1.63
C PHE A 20 -26.45 8.35 2.35
N PRO A 21 -25.28 7.70 2.55
CA PRO A 21 -25.21 6.48 3.35
C PRO A 21 -25.67 6.71 4.79
N HIS A 22 -26.46 5.77 5.31
CA HIS A 22 -26.91 5.76 6.70
C HIS A 22 -26.50 4.46 7.40
N PHE A 23 -26.64 4.40 8.72
CA PHE A 23 -26.33 3.20 9.50
C PHE A 23 -27.61 2.54 10.00
N GLU A 24 -27.69 1.23 9.83
CA GLU A 24 -28.74 0.40 10.40
C GLU A 24 -28.15 -0.64 11.37
N ALA A 25 -28.90 -1.00 12.40
CA ALA A 25 -28.45 -1.89 13.46
C ALA A 25 -29.18 -3.23 13.41
N PHE A 26 -28.43 -4.31 13.20
CA PHE A 26 -28.96 -5.68 13.17
C PHE A 26 -28.49 -6.44 14.40
N LYS A 27 -29.43 -6.84 15.27
CA LYS A 27 -29.11 -7.62 16.48
C LYS A 27 -29.29 -9.11 16.18
N ILE A 28 -28.20 -9.86 16.21
CA ILE A 28 -28.23 -11.31 15.97
C ILE A 28 -27.50 -12.06 17.08
N THR A 29 -27.83 -13.33 17.26
CA THR A 29 -27.11 -14.23 18.16
C THR A 29 -26.09 -15.01 17.34
N VAL A 30 -24.80 -14.78 17.60
CA VAL A 30 -23.68 -15.45 16.93
C VAL A 30 -23.13 -16.59 17.78
N HIS A 31 -22.54 -17.59 17.15
CA HIS A 31 -21.83 -18.68 17.83
C HIS A 31 -20.32 -18.57 17.64
N LYS A 32 -19.55 -19.15 18.55
CA LYS A 32 -18.08 -19.17 18.43
C LYS A 32 -17.65 -19.83 17.12
N GLY A 33 -16.78 -19.16 16.36
CA GLY A 33 -16.32 -19.59 15.04
C GLY A 33 -17.05 -18.94 13.86
N MET A 34 -18.23 -18.35 14.10
CA MET A 34 -18.99 -17.66 13.05
C MET A 34 -18.20 -16.49 12.46
N THR A 35 -18.11 -16.46 11.13
CA THR A 35 -17.41 -15.40 10.40
C THR A 35 -18.31 -14.18 10.17
N ILE A 36 -17.73 -13.03 9.85
CA ILE A 36 -18.51 -11.84 9.48
C ILE A 36 -19.32 -12.10 8.20
N LEU A 37 -18.77 -12.86 7.24
CA LEU A 37 -19.51 -13.21 6.02
C LEU A 37 -20.75 -14.07 6.35
N GLU A 38 -20.62 -15.04 7.25
CA GLU A 38 -21.76 -15.84 7.70
C GLU A 38 -22.80 -15.01 8.45
N ALA A 39 -22.36 -14.01 9.23
CA ALA A 39 -23.27 -13.07 9.90
C ALA A 39 -24.05 -12.21 8.89
N LEU A 40 -23.36 -11.69 7.86
CA LEU A 40 -23.98 -10.93 6.77
C LEU A 40 -24.97 -11.77 5.98
N GLN A 41 -24.61 -13.02 5.67
CA GLN A 41 -25.50 -13.97 4.99
C GLN A 41 -26.74 -14.26 5.83
N TYR A 42 -26.58 -14.51 7.14
CA TYR A 42 -27.71 -14.73 8.04
C TYR A 42 -28.66 -13.52 8.09
N ILE A 43 -28.11 -12.30 8.19
CA ILE A 43 -28.91 -11.07 8.16
C ILE A 43 -29.68 -10.97 6.86
N LYS A 44 -29.03 -11.22 5.71
CA LYS A 44 -29.68 -11.18 4.41
C LYS A 44 -30.81 -12.21 4.28
N ASP A 45 -30.55 -13.44 4.69
CA ASP A 45 -31.50 -14.54 4.46
C ASP A 45 -32.70 -14.52 5.42
N ASN A 46 -32.53 -13.99 6.64
CA ASN A 46 -33.53 -14.14 7.71
C ASN A 46 -34.09 -12.82 8.25
N ILE A 47 -33.47 -11.67 7.95
CA ILE A 47 -33.85 -10.38 8.55
C ILE A 47 -34.16 -9.35 7.46
N ASP A 48 -33.21 -9.08 6.57
CA ASP A 48 -33.37 -8.10 5.50
C ASP A 48 -32.73 -8.57 4.18
N PRO A 49 -33.53 -9.09 3.23
CA PRO A 49 -33.03 -9.58 1.96
C PRO A 49 -32.47 -8.48 1.06
N THR A 50 -32.70 -7.20 1.36
CA THR A 50 -32.22 -6.07 0.56
C THR A 50 -30.75 -5.73 0.79
N LEU A 51 -30.14 -6.26 1.88
CA LEU A 51 -28.74 -6.07 2.21
C LEU A 51 -27.83 -6.62 1.11
N THR A 52 -26.91 -5.80 0.63
CA THR A 52 -26.01 -6.13 -0.49
C THR A 52 -24.54 -6.10 -0.07
N PHE A 53 -23.82 -7.18 -0.39
CA PHE A 53 -22.38 -7.30 -0.16
C PHE A 53 -21.79 -8.28 -1.18
N LYS A 54 -20.47 -8.22 -1.38
CA LYS A 54 -19.74 -9.18 -2.22
C LYS A 54 -19.16 -10.30 -1.35
N GLY A 55 -19.25 -11.54 -1.84
CA GLY A 55 -18.70 -12.72 -1.18
C GLY A 55 -18.80 -13.94 -2.08
N PHE A 56 -17.77 -14.79 -2.07
CA PHE A 56 -17.70 -15.96 -2.96
C PHE A 56 -16.99 -17.16 -2.33
N CYS A 57 -15.65 -17.22 -2.38
CA CYS A 57 -14.90 -18.46 -2.10
C CYS A 57 -14.99 -19.02 -0.67
N ARG A 58 -15.33 -18.18 0.33
CA ARG A 58 -15.30 -18.49 1.76
C ARG A 58 -13.97 -18.99 2.34
N SER A 59 -12.88 -18.98 1.56
CA SER A 59 -11.56 -19.50 1.93
C SER A 59 -10.44 -18.44 1.89
N ALA A 60 -10.81 -17.15 1.88
CA ALA A 60 -9.87 -16.03 1.88
C ALA A 60 -8.86 -16.01 0.70
N ILE A 61 -9.30 -16.45 -0.49
CA ILE A 61 -8.47 -16.47 -1.70
C ILE A 61 -9.00 -15.62 -2.86
N CYS A 62 -10.32 -15.44 -3.02
CA CYS A 62 -10.88 -14.65 -4.14
C CYS A 62 -10.81 -13.12 -3.93
N GLY A 63 -10.60 -12.65 -2.71
CA GLY A 63 -10.57 -11.21 -2.38
C GLY A 63 -11.93 -10.49 -2.33
N SER A 64 -13.02 -11.08 -2.83
CA SER A 64 -14.30 -10.37 -3.04
C SER A 64 -15.01 -9.88 -1.78
N CYS A 65 -14.79 -10.52 -0.62
CA CYS A 65 -15.47 -10.20 0.64
C CYS A 65 -14.74 -9.17 1.51
N ALA A 66 -13.87 -8.36 0.91
CA ALA A 66 -13.18 -7.30 1.62
C ALA A 66 -14.15 -6.15 1.95
N LEU A 67 -14.17 -5.72 3.21
CA LEU A 67 -14.96 -4.60 3.74
C LEU A 67 -14.26 -4.02 4.97
N LYS A 68 -14.72 -2.87 5.48
CA LYS A 68 -14.20 -2.32 6.74
C LYS A 68 -14.97 -2.88 7.93
N VAL A 69 -14.23 -3.33 8.94
CA VAL A 69 -14.74 -3.76 10.25
C VAL A 69 -14.14 -2.83 11.29
N ASN A 70 -14.98 -2.03 11.96
CA ASN A 70 -14.57 -0.99 12.90
C ASN A 70 -13.45 -0.09 12.31
N GLY A 71 -13.63 0.36 11.07
CA GLY A 71 -12.68 1.22 10.37
C GLY A 71 -11.48 0.51 9.72
N HIS A 72 -11.27 -0.78 9.94
CA HIS A 72 -10.14 -1.53 9.37
C HIS A 72 -10.57 -2.47 8.23
N PRO A 73 -9.96 -2.41 7.04
CA PRO A 73 -10.24 -3.37 5.96
C PRO A 73 -9.89 -4.81 6.35
N LYS A 74 -10.84 -5.72 6.21
CA LYS A 74 -10.68 -7.16 6.49
C LYS A 74 -11.48 -8.00 5.49
N LEU A 75 -11.09 -9.27 5.35
CA LEU A 75 -11.85 -10.26 4.59
C LEU A 75 -12.95 -10.85 5.48
N ALA A 76 -14.22 -10.59 5.16
CA ALA A 76 -15.35 -11.02 5.98
C ALA A 76 -15.41 -12.54 6.20
N CYS A 77 -14.97 -13.35 5.22
CA CYS A 77 -14.95 -14.81 5.34
C CYS A 77 -13.82 -15.37 6.23
N LYS A 78 -12.78 -14.58 6.49
CA LYS A 78 -11.65 -14.97 7.37
C LYS A 78 -11.86 -14.44 8.79
N THR A 79 -12.51 -13.29 8.91
CA THR A 79 -12.66 -12.59 10.17
C THR A 79 -13.78 -13.21 11.00
N GLN A 80 -13.42 -13.74 12.17
CA GLN A 80 -14.37 -14.29 13.13
C GLN A 80 -14.95 -13.19 14.00
N VAL A 81 -16.27 -13.24 14.23
CA VAL A 81 -17.00 -12.22 14.99
C VAL A 81 -16.44 -12.10 16.41
N PHE A 82 -16.28 -13.22 17.13
CA PHE A 82 -15.80 -13.23 18.52
C PHE A 82 -14.43 -12.57 18.68
N MET A 83 -13.50 -12.84 17.75
CA MET A 83 -12.16 -12.26 17.77
C MET A 83 -12.18 -10.74 17.65
N GLU A 84 -13.13 -10.18 16.90
CA GLU A 84 -13.28 -8.73 16.77
C GLU A 84 -13.97 -8.12 17.99
N LEU A 85 -14.98 -8.79 18.57
CA LEU A 85 -15.60 -8.35 19.83
C LEU A 85 -14.56 -8.26 20.94
N ASP A 86 -13.75 -9.30 21.11
CA ASP A 86 -12.71 -9.36 22.15
C ASP A 86 -11.62 -8.32 21.88
N ARG A 87 -11.20 -8.14 20.61
CA ARG A 87 -10.19 -7.15 20.21
C ARG A 87 -10.61 -5.71 20.54
N PHE A 88 -11.87 -5.37 20.31
CA PHE A 88 -12.39 -4.02 20.53
C PHE A 88 -13.12 -3.86 21.86
N ASN A 89 -13.17 -4.93 22.68
CA ASN A 89 -13.91 -5.00 23.93
C ASN A 89 -15.33 -4.41 23.81
N THR A 90 -16.11 -4.94 22.85
CA THR A 90 -17.43 -4.40 22.49
C THR A 90 -18.39 -5.50 22.05
N ASP A 91 -19.69 -5.22 22.19
CA ASP A 91 -20.78 -6.05 21.65
C ASP A 91 -21.32 -5.52 20.30
N THR A 92 -20.68 -4.49 19.74
CA THR A 92 -21.10 -3.84 18.49
C THR A 92 -19.97 -3.83 17.46
N LEU A 93 -20.24 -4.38 16.27
CA LEU A 93 -19.33 -4.30 15.13
C LEU A 93 -19.90 -3.36 14.07
N THR A 94 -19.13 -2.36 13.68
CA THR A 94 -19.47 -1.44 12.59
C THR A 94 -18.90 -1.96 11.28
N LEU A 95 -19.77 -2.18 10.29
CA LEU A 95 -19.39 -2.64 8.96
C LEU A 95 -19.63 -1.53 7.93
N GLU A 96 -18.63 -1.25 7.12
CA GLU A 96 -18.67 -0.18 6.12
C GLU A 96 -18.06 -0.67 4.80
N PRO A 97 -18.45 -0.08 3.65
CA PRO A 97 -17.79 -0.35 2.38
C PRO A 97 -16.30 0.04 2.43
N LEU A 98 -15.51 -0.53 1.52
CA LEU A 98 -14.13 -0.10 1.33
C LEU A 98 -14.09 1.36 0.85
N GLN A 99 -13.07 2.09 1.29
CA GLN A 99 -12.80 3.45 0.86
C GLN A 99 -12.00 3.48 -0.44
N ASN A 100 -11.86 4.66 -1.03
CA ASN A 100 -11.20 4.89 -2.32
C ASN A 100 -11.83 4.07 -3.47
N ALA A 101 -13.08 3.67 -3.32
CA ALA A 101 -13.85 2.90 -4.28
C ALA A 101 -15.26 3.47 -4.32
N THR A 102 -15.93 3.36 -5.47
CA THR A 102 -17.28 3.87 -5.63
C THR A 102 -18.26 2.89 -4.98
N VAL A 103 -19.09 3.35 -4.04
CA VAL A 103 -20.12 2.48 -3.45
C VAL A 103 -21.22 2.24 -4.48
N ILE A 104 -21.45 0.98 -4.85
CA ILE A 104 -22.54 0.60 -5.75
C ILE A 104 -23.83 0.51 -4.95
N ARG A 105 -23.80 -0.25 -3.84
CA ARG A 105 -24.93 -0.45 -2.92
C ARG A 105 -24.42 -1.07 -1.62
N ASP A 106 -24.86 -0.53 -0.48
CA ASP A 106 -24.50 -0.99 0.86
C ASP A 106 -22.98 -1.19 1.01
N LEU A 107 -22.52 -2.44 1.12
CA LEU A 107 -21.10 -2.80 1.31
C LEU A 107 -20.40 -3.16 -0.01
N ALA A 108 -21.12 -3.20 -1.13
CA ALA A 108 -20.58 -3.52 -2.43
C ALA A 108 -19.98 -2.27 -3.10
N VAL A 109 -18.70 -2.36 -3.47
CA VAL A 109 -17.97 -1.26 -4.11
C VAL A 109 -17.47 -1.64 -5.51
N ASP A 110 -17.21 -0.63 -6.34
CA ASP A 110 -16.56 -0.72 -7.63
C ASP A 110 -15.14 -0.13 -7.58
N PHE A 111 -14.19 -0.87 -8.15
CA PHE A 111 -12.78 -0.50 -8.25
C PHE A 111 -12.37 -0.05 -9.65
N LYS A 112 -13.31 0.37 -10.50
CA LYS A 112 -13.06 0.79 -11.89
C LYS A 112 -11.82 1.68 -12.06
N ASP A 113 -11.70 2.78 -11.32
CA ASP A 113 -10.53 3.67 -11.38
C ASP A 113 -9.20 2.95 -11.07
N ALA A 114 -9.23 2.04 -10.10
CA ALA A 114 -8.06 1.25 -9.72
C ALA A 114 -7.72 0.19 -10.78
N GLN A 115 -8.75 -0.39 -11.43
CA GLN A 115 -8.62 -1.35 -12.52
C GLN A 115 -8.04 -0.70 -13.78
N GLU A 116 -8.54 0.47 -14.18
CA GLU A 116 -8.02 1.21 -15.35
C GLU A 116 -6.52 1.52 -15.20
N LYS A 117 -6.09 1.93 -13.99
CA LYS A 117 -4.68 2.11 -13.67
C LYS A 117 -3.92 0.78 -13.68
N PHE A 118 -4.51 -0.29 -13.15
CA PHE A 118 -3.91 -1.62 -13.12
C PHE A 118 -3.64 -2.18 -14.53
N GLU A 119 -4.54 -1.94 -15.49
CA GLU A 119 -4.33 -2.34 -16.89
C GLU A 119 -3.17 -1.56 -17.55
N ARG A 120 -3.09 -0.25 -17.28
CA ARG A 120 -2.06 0.63 -17.86
C ARG A 120 -0.64 0.36 -17.34
N ILE A 121 -0.47 -0.27 -16.17
CA ILE A 121 0.87 -0.61 -15.64
C ILE A 121 1.49 -1.86 -16.31
N LYS A 122 0.82 -2.44 -17.31
CA LYS A 122 1.24 -3.67 -18.00
C LYS A 122 1.49 -4.82 -17.02
N PRO A 123 0.44 -5.32 -16.32
CA PRO A 123 0.54 -6.31 -15.25
C PRO A 123 0.71 -7.74 -15.80
N TYR A 124 1.49 -7.90 -16.86
CA TYR A 124 1.79 -9.15 -17.54
C TYR A 124 3.28 -9.22 -17.86
N LEU A 125 3.78 -10.43 -18.07
CA LEU A 125 5.17 -10.67 -18.44
C LEU A 125 5.43 -10.12 -19.84
N ILE A 126 6.49 -9.32 -19.99
CA ILE A 126 7.03 -8.97 -21.30
C ILE A 126 8.23 -9.89 -21.51
N PRO A 127 8.19 -10.87 -22.42
CA PRO A 127 9.20 -11.93 -22.47
C PRO A 127 10.58 -11.37 -22.83
N ASP A 128 11.59 -11.71 -22.03
CA ASP A 128 13.00 -11.53 -22.39
C ASP A 128 13.44 -12.65 -23.35
N PRO A 129 13.82 -12.35 -24.60
CA PRO A 129 14.22 -13.39 -25.56
C PRO A 129 15.50 -14.15 -25.17
N GLU A 130 16.28 -13.66 -24.20
CA GLU A 130 17.46 -14.37 -23.70
C GLU A 130 17.11 -15.49 -22.71
N ILE A 131 15.94 -15.42 -22.06
CA ILE A 131 15.53 -16.32 -20.97
C ILE A 131 14.26 -17.09 -21.33
N VAL A 132 13.35 -16.47 -22.07
CA VAL A 132 12.08 -17.05 -22.49
C VAL A 132 12.26 -17.67 -23.88
N PRO A 133 12.17 -19.00 -24.03
CA PRO A 133 12.26 -19.66 -25.33
C PRO A 133 11.21 -19.13 -26.30
N GLN A 134 11.58 -18.99 -27.58
CA GLN A 134 10.66 -18.53 -28.64
C GLN A 134 9.68 -19.62 -29.10
N ASN A 135 9.93 -20.87 -28.72
CA ASN A 135 9.08 -22.03 -28.99
C ASN A 135 8.38 -22.50 -27.70
N CYS A 136 7.44 -23.44 -27.82
CA CYS A 136 6.75 -24.05 -26.68
C CYS A 136 7.33 -25.43 -26.31
N GLU A 137 8.53 -25.77 -26.78
CA GLU A 137 9.17 -27.06 -26.52
C GLU A 137 10.02 -27.03 -25.24
N GLU A 138 10.37 -25.84 -24.77
CA GLU A 138 11.22 -25.60 -23.60
C GLU A 138 10.55 -24.63 -22.62
N GLU A 139 10.78 -24.83 -21.33
CA GLU A 139 10.37 -23.89 -20.28
C GLU A 139 11.47 -22.87 -19.99
N SER A 140 11.12 -21.67 -19.51
CA SER A 140 12.10 -20.71 -19.01
C SER A 140 12.76 -21.24 -17.73
N ILE A 141 14.08 -21.33 -17.71
CA ILE A 141 14.85 -21.71 -16.53
C ILE A 141 14.91 -20.51 -15.57
N VAL A 142 14.41 -20.69 -14.34
CA VAL A 142 14.47 -19.68 -13.27
C VAL A 142 14.89 -20.38 -11.98
N TYR A 143 15.89 -19.82 -11.29
CA TYR A 143 16.40 -20.41 -10.05
C TYR A 143 15.56 -19.99 -8.83
N PRO A 144 15.48 -20.82 -7.77
CA PRO A 144 14.73 -20.51 -6.55
C PRO A 144 15.07 -19.14 -5.95
N GLU A 145 16.35 -18.79 -5.92
CA GLU A 145 16.86 -17.51 -5.36
C GLU A 145 16.38 -16.29 -6.17
N GLU A 146 16.07 -16.48 -7.46
CA GLU A 146 15.47 -15.44 -8.31
C GLU A 146 13.97 -15.30 -8.05
N VAL A 147 13.28 -16.42 -7.84
CA VAL A 147 11.84 -16.45 -7.51
C VAL A 147 11.59 -15.79 -6.16
N GLU A 148 12.41 -16.07 -5.14
CA GLU A 148 12.26 -15.50 -3.79
C GLU A 148 12.17 -13.97 -3.77
N LYS A 149 12.85 -13.29 -4.72
CA LYS A 149 12.85 -11.82 -4.85
C LYS A 149 11.46 -11.24 -5.13
N PHE A 150 10.56 -12.02 -5.75
CA PHE A 150 9.23 -11.54 -6.14
C PHE A 150 8.08 -12.47 -5.76
N ASP A 151 8.35 -13.68 -5.27
CA ASP A 151 7.36 -14.73 -5.01
C ASP A 151 6.20 -14.22 -4.16
N LYS A 152 6.54 -13.53 -3.06
CA LYS A 152 5.52 -13.01 -2.14
C LYS A 152 4.55 -12.03 -2.79
N TYR A 153 4.98 -11.31 -3.83
CA TYR A 153 4.13 -10.37 -4.56
C TYR A 153 3.17 -11.06 -5.54
N THR A 154 3.37 -12.34 -5.84
CA THR A 154 2.46 -13.15 -6.65
C THR A 154 1.16 -13.50 -5.91
N ASP A 155 1.23 -13.61 -4.57
CA ASP A 155 0.10 -13.92 -3.66
C ASP A 155 -1.05 -12.89 -3.67
N CYS A 156 -0.89 -11.76 -4.35
CA CYS A 156 -1.86 -10.67 -4.31
C CYS A 156 -3.19 -11.08 -4.96
N ILE A 157 -4.21 -11.22 -4.12
CA ILE A 157 -5.58 -11.63 -4.51
C ILE A 157 -6.48 -10.46 -4.95
N LEU A 158 -5.91 -9.28 -5.19
CA LEU A 158 -6.64 -8.07 -5.64
C LEU A 158 -7.86 -7.69 -4.77
N CYS A 159 -7.80 -7.92 -3.46
CA CYS A 159 -8.91 -7.65 -2.54
C CYS A 159 -9.18 -6.16 -2.25
N GLY A 160 -8.28 -5.25 -2.66
CA GLY A 160 -8.44 -3.81 -2.44
C GLY A 160 -8.21 -3.29 -1.01
N SER A 161 -7.95 -4.15 -0.01
CA SER A 161 -7.74 -3.71 1.40
C SER A 161 -6.64 -2.65 1.55
N CYS A 162 -5.49 -2.85 0.89
CA CYS A 162 -4.38 -1.90 0.93
C CYS A 162 -4.73 -0.57 0.25
N PHE A 163 -5.53 -0.62 -0.81
CA PHE A 163 -6.00 0.54 -1.56
C PHE A 163 -6.97 1.37 -0.71
N SER A 164 -7.91 0.70 -0.04
CA SER A 164 -8.89 1.34 0.84
C SER A 164 -8.27 2.14 1.98
N MET A 165 -7.14 1.70 2.54
CA MET A 165 -6.52 2.39 3.68
C MET A 165 -5.47 3.43 3.27
N CYS A 166 -5.17 3.57 1.98
CA CYS A 166 -4.06 4.39 1.51
C CYS A 166 -4.44 5.88 1.43
N PRO A 167 -3.80 6.77 2.21
CA PRO A 167 -4.06 8.20 2.13
C PRO A 167 -3.56 8.82 0.82
N ALA A 168 -2.50 8.28 0.23
CA ALA A 168 -1.98 8.81 -1.03
C ALA A 168 -2.99 8.62 -2.17
N VAL A 169 -3.68 7.47 -2.21
CA VAL A 169 -4.77 7.24 -3.17
C VAL A 169 -5.93 8.22 -2.96
N MET A 170 -6.26 8.51 -1.71
CA MET A 170 -7.33 9.44 -1.35
C MET A 170 -7.06 10.88 -1.81
N ASN A 171 -5.79 11.30 -1.80
CA ASN A 171 -5.40 12.70 -2.06
C ASN A 171 -4.80 12.94 -3.45
N PHE A 172 -4.27 11.91 -4.11
CA PHE A 172 -3.58 12.05 -5.40
C PHE A 172 -4.23 11.14 -6.45
N LYS A 173 -5.01 11.76 -7.34
CA LYS A 173 -5.76 11.04 -8.39
C LYS A 173 -4.86 10.22 -9.32
N GLU A 174 -3.67 10.69 -9.65
CA GLU A 174 -2.76 9.99 -10.58
C GLU A 174 -1.92 8.89 -9.91
N TYR A 175 -1.87 8.85 -8.57
CA TYR A 175 -1.17 7.79 -7.86
C TYR A 175 -1.81 6.43 -8.17
N ALA A 176 -0.98 5.49 -8.64
CA ALA A 176 -1.47 4.16 -9.01
C ALA A 176 -2.08 3.42 -7.83
N GLY A 177 -1.45 3.48 -6.65
CA GLY A 177 -1.86 2.74 -5.46
C GLY A 177 -0.93 1.60 -5.09
N PRO A 178 -1.07 1.04 -3.87
CA PRO A 178 -0.11 0.09 -3.31
C PRO A 178 -0.03 -1.24 -4.07
N PHE A 179 -1.16 -1.88 -4.43
CA PHE A 179 -1.12 -3.18 -5.08
C PHE A 179 -0.65 -3.10 -6.54
N GLN A 180 -0.88 -1.97 -7.21
CA GLN A 180 -0.33 -1.68 -8.54
C GLN A 180 1.19 -1.63 -8.46
N HIS A 181 1.77 -0.85 -7.54
CA HIS A 181 3.22 -0.77 -7.37
C HIS A 181 3.83 -2.12 -6.96
N ALA A 182 3.17 -2.87 -6.08
CA ALA A 182 3.56 -4.24 -5.76
C ALA A 182 3.60 -5.14 -7.01
N ARG A 183 2.61 -5.02 -7.91
CA ARG A 183 2.59 -5.77 -9.17
C ARG A 183 3.68 -5.33 -10.14
N ILE A 184 3.98 -4.02 -10.22
CA ILE A 184 5.10 -3.51 -11.03
C ILE A 184 6.42 -4.10 -10.53
N TYR A 185 6.66 -4.06 -9.22
CA TYR A 185 7.87 -4.62 -8.62
C TYR A 185 8.00 -6.12 -8.85
N ARG A 186 6.89 -6.87 -8.73
CA ARG A 186 6.83 -8.31 -9.02
C ARG A 186 7.38 -8.66 -10.40
N PHE A 187 7.07 -7.86 -11.41
CA PHE A 187 7.62 -8.09 -12.75
C PHE A 187 9.01 -7.47 -12.93
N ALA A 188 9.32 -6.38 -12.23
CA ALA A 188 10.63 -5.74 -12.31
C ALA A 188 11.77 -6.65 -11.81
N LYS A 189 11.45 -7.57 -10.91
CA LYS A 189 12.36 -8.57 -10.34
C LYS A 189 12.21 -9.96 -10.95
N ASP A 190 11.26 -10.19 -11.85
CA ASP A 190 11.14 -11.49 -12.54
C ASP A 190 12.19 -11.56 -13.66
N PRO A 191 13.13 -12.51 -13.64
CA PRO A 191 14.21 -12.58 -14.62
C PRO A 191 13.67 -12.77 -16.04
N ARG A 192 12.50 -13.40 -16.20
CA ARG A 192 11.86 -13.62 -17.50
C ARG A 192 11.31 -12.34 -18.13
N ASP A 193 11.21 -11.25 -17.36
CA ASP A 193 10.63 -10.00 -17.83
C ASP A 193 11.68 -9.10 -18.50
N GLY A 194 11.56 -8.87 -19.79
CA GLY A 194 12.49 -8.07 -20.59
C GLY A 194 12.51 -6.58 -20.24
N LEU A 195 11.53 -6.04 -19.51
CA LEU A 195 11.64 -4.65 -19.03
C LEU A 195 12.53 -4.54 -17.79
N LYS A 196 12.57 -5.56 -16.92
CA LYS A 196 13.38 -5.55 -15.68
C LYS A 196 13.20 -4.21 -14.92
N GLU A 197 14.30 -3.52 -14.62
CA GLU A 197 14.30 -2.22 -13.96
C GLU A 197 13.60 -1.09 -14.73
N GLU A 198 13.39 -1.21 -16.05
CA GLU A 198 12.64 -0.21 -16.84
C GLU A 198 11.18 -0.09 -16.37
N ARG A 199 10.65 -1.11 -15.68
CA ARG A 199 9.34 -1.03 -15.01
C ARG A 199 9.27 0.08 -13.96
N SER A 200 10.40 0.52 -13.41
CA SER A 200 10.44 1.69 -12.52
C SER A 200 10.02 2.98 -13.21
N LYS A 201 10.18 3.11 -14.54
CA LYS A 201 9.67 4.25 -15.32
C LYS A 201 8.15 4.25 -15.37
N ILE A 202 7.54 3.06 -15.47
CA ILE A 202 6.08 2.91 -15.38
C ILE A 202 5.61 3.37 -14.00
N ALA A 203 6.22 2.84 -12.92
CA ALA A 203 5.89 3.28 -11.57
C ALA A 203 6.03 4.81 -11.40
N TYR A 204 7.12 5.38 -11.90
CA TYR A 204 7.37 6.83 -11.86
C TYR A 204 6.26 7.62 -12.55
N ALA A 205 5.80 7.17 -13.72
CA ALA A 205 4.71 7.81 -14.47
C ALA A 205 3.35 7.74 -13.74
N PHE A 206 3.19 6.80 -12.80
CA PHE A 206 2.02 6.67 -11.94
C PHE A 206 2.26 7.16 -10.52
N ASP A 207 3.02 8.25 -10.40
CA ASP A 207 3.15 9.04 -9.17
C ASP A 207 3.77 8.26 -7.99
N LEU A 208 4.71 7.34 -8.26
CA LEU A 208 5.47 6.55 -7.27
C LEU A 208 5.93 7.36 -6.03
N TRP A 209 6.28 8.63 -6.22
CA TRP A 209 6.79 9.51 -5.18
C TRP A 209 5.72 10.10 -4.24
N GLN A 210 4.42 9.92 -4.54
CA GLN A 210 3.32 10.34 -3.66
C GLN A 210 3.10 9.41 -2.46
N CYS A 211 3.69 8.21 -2.45
CA CYS A 211 3.63 7.35 -1.28
C CYS A 211 4.32 8.01 -0.07
N ILE A 212 3.55 8.27 0.98
CA ILE A 212 4.04 8.88 2.24
C ILE A 212 4.65 7.87 3.22
N ARG A 213 4.81 6.60 2.82
CA ARG A 213 5.38 5.52 3.65
C ARG A 213 4.71 5.36 5.04
N CYS A 214 3.39 5.48 5.10
CA CYS A 214 2.63 5.23 6.34
C CYS A 214 2.42 3.75 6.68
N GLU A 215 2.86 2.84 5.82
CA GLU A 215 2.85 1.36 5.96
C GLU A 215 1.49 0.66 6.17
N ARG A 216 0.41 1.42 6.32
CA ARG A 216 -0.96 0.89 6.48
C ARG A 216 -1.37 -0.12 5.41
N CYS A 217 -0.85 0.02 4.18
CA CYS A 217 -1.12 -0.92 3.09
C CYS A 217 -0.60 -2.34 3.38
N SER A 218 0.57 -2.44 4.02
CA SER A 218 1.21 -3.71 4.39
C SER A 218 0.50 -4.31 5.61
N ASP A 219 0.14 -3.49 6.60
CA ASP A 219 -0.55 -3.93 7.84
C ASP A 219 -1.91 -4.58 7.58
N VAL A 220 -2.68 -4.04 6.63
CA VAL A 220 -4.04 -4.53 6.33
C VAL A 220 -4.05 -5.64 5.29
N CYS A 221 -2.90 -6.02 4.73
CA CYS A 221 -2.83 -7.01 3.67
C CYS A 221 -3.11 -8.42 4.23
N PRO A 222 -4.21 -9.10 3.83
CA PRO A 222 -4.56 -10.41 4.38
C PRO A 222 -3.59 -11.52 3.98
N LYS A 223 -2.75 -11.26 2.97
CA LYS A 223 -1.71 -12.14 2.42
C LYS A 223 -0.30 -11.74 2.86
N GLN A 224 -0.15 -10.70 3.69
CA GLN A 224 1.13 -10.23 4.24
C GLN A 224 2.13 -9.84 3.14
N ILE A 225 1.66 -9.09 2.15
CA ILE A 225 2.49 -8.56 1.06
C ILE A 225 2.89 -7.14 1.42
N SER A 226 4.20 -6.87 1.44
CA SER A 226 4.74 -5.55 1.73
C SER A 226 4.70 -4.62 0.51
N SER A 227 3.55 -3.98 0.28
CA SER A 227 3.43 -3.00 -0.83
C SER A 227 4.27 -1.75 -0.58
N SER A 228 4.52 -1.39 0.68
CA SER A 228 5.41 -0.27 1.05
C SER A 228 6.84 -0.54 0.61
N GLU A 229 7.33 -1.77 0.79
CA GLU A 229 8.68 -2.16 0.42
C GLU A 229 8.87 -2.20 -1.11
N ALA A 230 7.91 -2.76 -1.85
CA ALA A 230 7.92 -2.66 -3.32
C ALA A 230 8.06 -1.21 -3.82
N VAL A 231 7.36 -0.26 -3.19
CA VAL A 231 7.49 1.17 -3.52
C VAL A 231 8.89 1.70 -3.22
N ILE A 232 9.51 1.30 -2.11
CA ILE A 232 10.88 1.70 -1.76
C ILE A 232 11.88 1.19 -2.81
N HIS A 233 11.78 -0.09 -3.18
CA HIS A 233 12.64 -0.69 -4.19
C HIS A 233 12.46 -0.03 -5.56
N LEU A 234 11.21 0.24 -5.97
CA LEU A 234 10.92 0.94 -7.22
C LEU A 234 11.47 2.37 -7.21
N ARG A 235 11.50 3.06 -6.05
CA ARG A 235 12.13 4.38 -5.93
C ARG A 235 13.62 4.30 -6.16
N ALA A 236 14.30 3.33 -5.53
CA ALA A 236 15.72 3.10 -5.74
C ALA A 236 16.04 2.81 -7.21
N MET A 237 15.28 1.92 -7.86
CA MET A 237 15.39 1.66 -9.31
C MET A 237 15.16 2.93 -10.14
N SER A 238 14.15 3.74 -9.81
CA SER A 238 13.86 4.97 -10.55
C SER A 238 15.01 5.98 -10.46
N ILE A 239 15.67 6.08 -9.30
CA ILE A 239 16.86 6.92 -9.11
C ILE A 239 18.03 6.39 -9.93
N LYS A 240 18.30 5.08 -9.90
CA LYS A 240 19.35 4.44 -10.72
C LYS A 240 19.15 4.70 -12.21
N LYS A 241 17.89 4.78 -12.67
CA LYS A 241 17.52 5.14 -14.06
C LYS A 241 17.56 6.64 -14.37
N GLY A 242 18.02 7.48 -13.44
CA GLY A 242 18.14 8.92 -13.63
C GLY A 242 16.82 9.71 -13.48
N LEU A 243 15.73 9.08 -13.03
CA LEU A 243 14.44 9.73 -12.81
C LEU A 243 14.44 10.53 -11.49
N THR A 244 15.19 11.62 -11.48
CA THR A 244 15.54 12.35 -10.25
C THR A 244 14.90 13.72 -10.12
N LEU A 245 14.11 14.16 -11.10
CA LEU A 245 13.62 15.54 -11.19
C LEU A 245 12.48 15.86 -10.21
N ASN A 246 11.73 14.88 -9.74
CA ASN A 246 10.64 15.13 -8.79
C ASN A 246 11.20 15.53 -7.39
N PRO A 247 10.43 16.29 -6.60
CA PRO A 247 10.87 16.74 -5.27
C PRO A 247 11.26 15.61 -4.32
N GLY A 248 10.56 14.46 -4.37
CA GLY A 248 10.83 13.31 -3.53
C GLY A 248 12.20 12.67 -3.81
N ALA A 249 12.52 12.45 -5.09
CA ALA A 249 13.82 11.92 -5.49
C ALA A 249 14.96 12.90 -5.16
N ARG A 250 14.78 14.20 -5.42
CA ARG A 250 15.77 15.23 -5.04
C ARG A 250 16.01 15.25 -3.54
N HIS A 251 14.95 15.16 -2.74
CA HIS A 251 15.07 15.12 -1.29
C HIS A 251 15.81 13.86 -0.81
N ALA A 252 15.47 12.68 -1.34
CA ALA A 252 16.14 11.43 -1.00
C ALA A 252 17.64 11.47 -1.35
N ILE A 253 17.99 11.98 -2.53
CA ILE A 253 19.38 12.14 -2.96
C ILE A 253 20.12 13.17 -2.09
N ALA A 254 19.48 14.30 -1.77
CA ALA A 254 20.05 15.32 -0.89
C ALA A 254 20.33 14.77 0.51
N PHE A 255 19.38 14.01 1.06
CA PHE A 255 19.54 13.34 2.34
C PHE A 255 20.71 12.36 2.31
N TYR A 256 20.75 11.45 1.33
CA TYR A 256 21.84 10.49 1.16
C TYR A 256 23.19 11.19 1.05
N LYS A 257 23.33 12.18 0.16
CA LYS A 257 24.57 12.95 0.00
C LYS A 257 25.01 13.65 1.28
N SER A 258 24.06 14.23 2.02
CA SER A 258 24.38 14.87 3.31
C SER A 258 24.94 13.86 4.30
N VAL A 259 24.28 12.71 4.46
CA VAL A 259 24.68 11.67 5.41
C VAL A 259 26.02 11.05 5.02
N ILE A 260 26.24 10.69 3.76
CA ILE A 260 27.52 10.12 3.31
C ILE A 260 28.69 11.09 3.48
N SER A 261 28.45 12.38 3.32
CA SER A 261 29.51 13.39 3.41
C SER A 261 30.05 13.59 4.83
N LYS A 262 29.22 13.40 5.86
CA LYS A 262 29.56 13.77 7.24
C LYS A 262 29.24 12.71 8.29
N GLY A 263 28.56 11.62 7.93
CA GLY A 263 28.00 10.64 8.86
C GLY A 263 26.81 11.16 9.68
N ILE A 264 26.36 12.38 9.40
CA ILE A 264 25.25 13.04 10.10
C ILE A 264 24.49 13.94 9.12
N LEU A 265 23.17 14.02 9.31
CA LEU A 265 22.30 14.85 8.50
C LEU A 265 22.52 16.34 8.81
N ASN A 266 22.66 17.15 7.76
CA ASN A 266 22.70 18.61 7.88
C ASN A 266 21.36 19.19 7.45
N GLU A 267 20.40 19.22 8.37
CA GLU A 267 19.01 19.66 8.12
C GLU A 267 18.93 21.07 7.53
N ALA A 268 19.84 21.97 7.93
CA ALA A 268 19.84 23.36 7.50
C ALA A 268 20.11 23.54 5.99
N ILE A 269 20.82 22.60 5.35
CA ILE A 269 21.14 22.68 3.91
C ILE A 269 20.22 21.82 3.03
N ILE A 270 19.42 20.93 3.62
CA ILE A 270 18.50 20.05 2.88
C ILE A 270 17.49 20.84 2.03
N PRO A 271 16.86 21.94 2.50
CA PRO A 271 15.94 22.72 1.68
C PRO A 271 16.62 23.25 0.40
N LEU A 272 17.86 23.73 0.53
CA LEU A 272 18.65 24.21 -0.59
C LEU A 272 18.99 23.07 -1.57
N MET A 273 19.45 21.93 -1.06
CA MET A 273 19.85 20.79 -1.90
C MET A 273 18.65 20.11 -2.58
N SER A 274 17.48 20.08 -1.94
CA SER A 274 16.30 19.37 -2.44
C SER A 274 15.40 20.23 -3.32
N LYS A 275 15.16 21.49 -2.92
CA LYS A 275 14.22 22.41 -3.60
C LYS A 275 14.89 23.62 -4.25
N GLY A 276 16.19 23.81 -4.06
CA GLY A 276 16.92 24.98 -4.56
C GLY A 276 16.57 26.27 -3.83
N ILE A 277 17.04 27.40 -4.37
CA ILE A 277 16.86 28.74 -3.75
C ILE A 277 15.39 29.07 -3.53
N LYS A 278 14.52 28.72 -4.50
CA LYS A 278 13.08 28.95 -4.40
C LYS A 278 12.47 28.27 -3.18
N GLY A 279 12.82 27.00 -2.93
CA GLY A 279 12.31 26.28 -1.76
C GLY A 279 12.82 26.82 -0.43
N VAL A 280 14.04 27.35 -0.38
CA VAL A 280 14.55 28.05 0.81
C VAL A 280 13.72 29.29 1.14
N ILE A 281 13.32 30.06 0.12
CA ILE A 281 12.46 31.22 0.29
C ILE A 281 11.07 30.80 0.79
N GLU A 282 10.49 29.74 0.22
CA GLU A 282 9.18 29.21 0.64
C GLU A 282 9.18 28.71 2.09
N GLU A 283 10.29 28.12 2.56
CA GLU A 283 10.43 27.60 3.92
C GLU A 283 10.91 28.66 4.95
N MET A 284 11.24 29.88 4.49
CA MET A 284 11.74 30.96 5.35
C MET A 284 10.82 31.28 6.55
N PRO A 285 9.48 31.34 6.41
CA PRO A 285 8.60 31.60 7.56
C PRO A 285 8.73 30.52 8.66
N VAL A 286 8.90 29.26 8.25
CA VAL A 286 9.11 28.14 9.17
C VAL A 286 10.49 28.26 9.81
N ALA A 287 11.53 28.55 9.03
CA ALA A 287 12.88 28.75 9.54
C ALA A 287 12.95 29.89 10.59
N LEU A 288 12.29 31.02 10.33
CA LEU A 288 12.19 32.13 11.29
C LEU A 288 11.45 31.73 12.58
N SER A 289 10.38 30.92 12.46
CA SER A 289 9.68 30.39 13.63
C SER A 289 10.56 29.47 14.49
N PHE A 290 11.42 28.68 13.85
CA PHE A 290 12.39 27.81 14.55
C PHE A 290 13.49 28.65 15.21
N LEU A 291 14.02 29.65 14.52
CA LEU A 291 15.01 30.58 15.06
C LEU A 291 14.48 31.32 16.29
N ALA A 292 13.25 31.86 16.21
CA ALA A 292 12.60 32.56 17.32
C ALA A 292 12.40 31.67 18.56
N ARG A 293 12.33 30.35 18.38
CA ARG A 293 12.22 29.36 19.46
C ARG A 293 13.57 28.75 19.87
N GLY A 294 14.68 29.23 19.30
CA GLY A 294 16.01 28.64 19.54
C GLY A 294 16.16 27.20 19.06
N LYS A 295 15.31 26.76 18.12
CA LYS A 295 15.28 25.39 17.57
C LYS A 295 15.92 25.27 16.20
N MET A 296 16.61 26.30 15.72
CA MET A 296 17.24 26.27 14.40
C MET A 296 18.51 25.41 14.45
N PRO A 297 18.59 24.33 13.64
CA PRO A 297 19.78 23.51 13.60
C PRO A 297 20.98 24.30 13.05
N PRO A 298 22.21 24.04 13.52
CA PRO A 298 23.39 24.74 13.05
C PRO A 298 23.66 24.40 11.58
N PRO A 299 23.97 25.40 10.71
CA PRO A 299 24.25 25.15 9.29
C PRO A 299 25.57 24.40 9.05
N LEU A 300 26.49 24.49 10.01
CA LEU A 300 27.78 23.82 9.98
C LEU A 300 27.77 22.65 10.96
N VAL A 301 27.55 21.45 10.41
CA VAL A 301 27.69 20.20 11.16
C VAL A 301 29.11 19.65 10.97
N LYS A 302 29.77 19.22 12.06
CA LYS A 302 31.08 18.54 12.02
C LYS A 302 30.88 17.07 11.60
N PRO A 303 31.80 16.49 10.81
CA PRO A 303 31.77 15.05 10.55
C PRO A 303 31.92 14.22 11.83
N ILE A 304 31.40 12.99 11.82
CA ILE A 304 31.66 11.99 12.87
C ILE A 304 33.15 11.60 12.89
N GLU A 305 33.64 11.14 14.04
CA GLU A 305 35.05 10.81 14.25
C GLU A 305 35.56 9.70 13.33
N ASP A 306 34.75 8.65 13.10
CA ASP A 306 35.10 7.51 12.25
C ASP A 306 34.27 7.45 10.95
N LEU A 307 34.39 8.51 10.14
CA LEU A 307 33.66 8.63 8.88
C LEU A 307 34.04 7.54 7.85
N GLU A 308 35.29 7.08 7.85
CA GLU A 308 35.74 6.08 6.89
C GLU A 308 35.16 4.70 7.19
N SER A 309 35.10 4.29 8.46
CA SER A 309 34.39 3.05 8.81
C SER A 309 32.90 3.16 8.51
N PHE A 310 32.27 4.31 8.75
CA PHE A 310 30.88 4.54 8.37
C PHE A 310 30.64 4.34 6.87
N LYS A 311 31.48 4.94 6.01
CA LYS A 311 31.37 4.75 4.56
C LYS A 311 31.55 3.29 4.14
N LYS A 312 32.47 2.55 4.77
CA LYS A 312 32.66 1.12 4.51
C LYS A 312 31.42 0.31 4.86
N VAL A 313 30.79 0.59 6.02
CA VAL A 313 29.54 -0.07 6.43
C VAL A 313 28.43 0.22 5.43
N VAL A 314 28.30 1.46 4.96
CA VAL A 314 27.29 1.79 3.93
C VAL A 314 27.57 1.05 2.61
N ALA A 315 28.82 1.04 2.14
CA ALA A 315 29.18 0.32 0.92
C ALA A 315 28.86 -1.19 1.02
N LEU A 316 29.17 -1.82 2.15
CA LEU A 316 28.82 -3.21 2.42
C LEU A 316 27.30 -3.43 2.42
N SER A 317 26.51 -2.49 2.96
CA SER A 317 25.05 -2.60 2.94
C SER A 317 24.47 -2.52 1.53
N GLU A 318 25.08 -1.74 0.63
CA GLU A 318 24.67 -1.63 -0.77
C GLU A 318 24.98 -2.91 -1.57
N GLU A 319 26.00 -3.67 -1.18
CA GLU A 319 26.35 -4.97 -1.80
C GLU A 319 25.38 -6.09 -1.40
N VAL A 320 24.79 -6.05 -0.19
CA VAL A 320 23.88 -7.09 0.32
C VAL A 320 22.45 -6.94 -0.21
N GLU A 321 22.02 -5.73 -0.60
CA GLU A 321 20.68 -5.45 -1.14
C GLU A 321 20.54 -5.63 -2.67
N LEU A 322 21.64 -5.97 -3.38
CA LEU A 322 21.68 -6.21 -4.84
C LEU A 322 21.42 -7.69 -5.20
#